data_AF-L0E465-F1
#
_entry.id   AF-L0E465-F1
#
_cell.length_a   1.000
_cell.length_b   1.000
_cell.length_c   1.000
_cell.angle_alpha   90.00
_cell.angle_beta   90.00
_cell.angle_gamma   90.00
#
_symmetry.space_group_name_H-M   'P 1'
#
loop_
_entity.id
_entity.type
_entity.pdbx_description
1 polymer ?
#
loop_
_entity_poly.entity_id
_entity_poly.type
_entity_poly.pdbx_seq_one_letter_code
_entity_poly.pdbx_strand_id
1 'polypeptide(L)'
;MLWLVGCATLPGEPRPSVPADGLEQALRAGDCRGAYDLWEAGATDAPRRLLEVGQTCLQGGDFTRARRVSAGFLERHPEHPDADYAAYLHALAGFGAWSRPSVTEPEARIGEGRRLFREITVYLRERPLSEYVENLAPRLVRLREGIADAEFALARREHRRGDRPLARARAEYVVQYYPRTQAAADAAQLLMQLADE
;
A
#
# COMPACT_ATOMS: atom_id res chain seq x y z
N MET A 1 49.36 12.51 39.75
CA MET A 1 49.54 11.87 38.42
C MET A 1 48.18 11.45 37.91
N LEU A 2 47.63 12.22 36.97
CA LEU A 2 46.40 11.90 36.23
C LEU A 2 46.64 10.65 35.37
N TRP A 3 45.82 9.63 35.52
CA TRP A 3 45.75 8.51 34.58
C TRP A 3 44.71 8.83 33.51
N LEU A 4 45.18 8.96 32.27
CA LEU A 4 44.37 9.12 31.08
C LEU A 4 43.61 7.82 30.80
N VAL A 5 42.28 7.88 30.78
CA VAL A 5 41.42 6.80 30.29
C VAL A 5 41.40 6.88 28.76
N GLY A 6 42.08 5.95 28.10
CA GLY A 6 42.05 5.79 26.65
C GLY A 6 40.69 5.24 26.20
N CYS A 7 40.05 5.92 25.26
CA CYS A 7 38.87 5.39 24.56
C CYS A 7 39.30 4.22 23.68
N ALA A 8 38.92 3.00 24.06
CA ALA A 8 39.04 1.83 23.20
C ALA A 8 37.99 1.91 22.09
N THR A 9 38.43 2.21 20.87
CA THR A 9 37.63 1.98 19.66
C THR A 9 37.55 0.48 19.44
N LEU A 10 36.37 -0.11 19.64
CA LEU A 10 36.14 -1.50 19.26
C LEU A 10 36.23 -1.60 17.72
N PRO A 11 37.01 -2.53 17.16
CA PRO A 11 36.93 -2.83 15.74
C PRO A 11 35.50 -3.26 15.44
N GLY A 12 34.84 -2.56 14.51
CA GLY A 12 33.50 -2.94 14.08
C GLY A 12 33.51 -4.40 13.64
N GLU A 13 32.61 -5.21 14.19
CA GLU A 13 32.49 -6.60 13.79
C GLU A 13 32.37 -6.67 12.26
N PRO A 14 33.15 -7.51 11.57
CA PRO A 14 33.00 -7.71 10.14
C PRO A 14 31.56 -8.15 9.91
N ARG A 15 30.80 -7.31 9.20
CA ARG A 15 29.44 -7.69 8.77
C ARG A 15 29.57 -9.04 8.06
N PRO A 16 28.69 -10.02 8.36
CA PRO A 16 28.73 -11.30 7.68
C PRO A 16 28.77 -11.03 6.18
N SER A 17 29.81 -11.50 5.51
CA SER A 17 29.98 -11.32 4.08
C SER A 17 28.82 -12.05 3.41
N VAL A 18 27.84 -11.28 2.93
CA VAL A 18 26.76 -11.79 2.09
C VAL A 18 27.43 -12.56 0.94
N PRO A 19 27.10 -13.86 0.73
CA PRO A 19 27.62 -14.58 -0.42
C PRO A 19 27.32 -13.78 -1.68
N ALA A 20 28.32 -13.61 -2.57
CA ALA A 20 28.17 -12.76 -3.77
C ALA A 20 26.91 -13.14 -4.59
N ASP A 21 26.56 -14.43 -4.57
CA ASP A 21 25.46 -15.01 -5.33
C ASP A 21 24.17 -15.16 -4.51
N GLY A 22 24.19 -14.82 -3.21
CA GLY A 22 23.09 -15.07 -2.28
C GLY A 22 21.80 -14.36 -2.70
N LEU A 23 21.92 -13.12 -3.19
CA LEU A 23 20.77 -12.38 -3.70
C LEU A 23 20.17 -13.07 -4.93
N GLU A 24 21.01 -13.50 -5.85
CA GLU A 24 20.55 -14.18 -7.06
C GLU A 24 19.87 -15.52 -6.75
N GLN A 25 20.40 -16.28 -5.79
CA GLN A 25 19.77 -17.51 -5.32
C GLN A 25 18.40 -17.23 -4.71
N ALA A 26 18.27 -16.21 -3.87
CA ALA A 26 16.99 -15.83 -3.26
C ALA A 26 15.96 -15.39 -4.32
N LEU A 27 16.37 -14.57 -5.29
CA LEU A 27 15.51 -14.12 -6.39
C LEU A 27 15.04 -15.29 -7.26
N ARG A 28 15.94 -16.21 -7.63
CA ARG A 28 15.58 -17.43 -8.40
C ARG A 28 14.64 -18.36 -7.62
N ALA A 29 14.78 -18.42 -6.30
CA ALA A 29 13.92 -19.20 -5.43
C ALA A 29 12.55 -18.55 -5.17
N GLY A 30 12.34 -17.29 -5.60
CA GLY A 30 11.16 -16.51 -5.25
C GLY A 30 11.10 -16.14 -3.75
N ASP A 31 12.23 -16.21 -3.04
CA ASP A 31 12.32 -15.91 -1.61
C ASP A 31 12.37 -14.40 -1.39
N CYS A 32 11.20 -13.78 -1.24
CA CYS A 32 11.09 -12.37 -0.92
C CYS A 32 11.84 -11.99 0.36
N ARG A 33 11.74 -12.81 1.42
CA ARG A 33 12.34 -12.46 2.71
C ARG A 33 13.85 -12.44 2.60
N GLY A 34 14.45 -13.49 2.05
CA GLY A 34 15.89 -13.56 1.82
C GLY A 34 16.38 -12.45 0.89
N ALA A 35 15.70 -12.23 -0.24
CA ALA A 35 16.10 -11.19 -1.20
C ALA A 35 16.02 -9.78 -0.58
N TYR A 36 14.99 -9.51 0.21
CA TYR A 36 14.80 -8.24 0.91
C TYR A 36 15.84 -8.02 2.01
N ASP A 37 16.09 -9.02 2.86
CA ASP A 37 17.05 -8.93 3.97
C ASP A 37 18.47 -8.67 3.41
N LEU A 38 18.81 -9.29 2.26
CA LEU A 38 20.08 -9.05 1.55
C LEU A 38 20.15 -7.64 0.95
N TRP A 39 19.04 -7.13 0.40
CA TRP A 39 18.98 -5.74 -0.07
C TRP A 39 19.21 -4.74 1.06
N GLU A 40 18.54 -4.91 2.21
CA GLU A 40 18.74 -4.05 3.40
C GLU A 40 20.18 -4.15 3.95
N ALA A 41 20.83 -5.31 3.81
CA ALA A 41 22.24 -5.49 4.14
C ALA A 41 23.21 -4.82 3.13
N GLY A 42 22.71 -4.21 2.05
CA GLY A 42 23.49 -3.51 1.05
C GLY A 42 24.03 -4.40 -0.07
N ALA A 43 23.44 -5.57 -0.32
CA ALA A 43 23.90 -6.48 -1.37
C ALA A 43 23.83 -5.90 -2.79
N THR A 44 22.98 -4.90 -3.03
CA THR A 44 22.86 -4.23 -4.33
C THR A 44 22.24 -2.83 -4.24
N ASP A 45 22.72 -1.93 -5.10
CA ASP A 45 22.04 -0.67 -5.46
C ASP A 45 21.72 -0.61 -6.97
N ALA A 46 22.04 -1.68 -7.72
CA ALA A 46 21.77 -1.72 -9.15
C ALA A 46 20.24 -1.62 -9.41
N PRO A 47 19.76 -0.66 -10.23
CA PRO A 47 18.34 -0.42 -10.47
C PRO A 47 17.55 -1.69 -10.81
N ARG A 48 18.06 -2.48 -11.77
CA ARG A 48 17.44 -3.75 -12.18
C ARG A 48 17.24 -4.72 -11.02
N ARG A 49 18.25 -4.88 -10.15
CA ARG A 49 18.18 -5.82 -9.02
C ARG A 49 17.19 -5.37 -7.95
N LEU A 50 17.07 -4.06 -7.72
CA LEU A 50 16.05 -3.51 -6.82
C LEU A 50 14.63 -3.84 -7.31
N LEU A 51 14.38 -3.68 -8.61
CA LEU A 51 13.10 -4.02 -9.22
C LEU A 51 12.80 -5.52 -9.13
N GLU A 52 13.81 -6.37 -9.33
CA GLU A 52 13.68 -7.82 -9.13
C GLU A 52 13.26 -8.16 -7.70
N VAL A 53 13.90 -7.57 -6.67
CA VAL A 53 13.50 -7.76 -5.25
C VAL A 53 12.06 -7.30 -5.01
N GLY A 54 11.71 -6.10 -5.49
CA GLY A 54 10.36 -5.56 -5.35
C GLY A 54 9.28 -6.44 -6.00
N GLN A 55 9.57 -6.93 -7.20
CA GLN A 55 8.69 -7.84 -7.94
C GLN A 55 8.55 -9.19 -7.25
N THR A 56 9.64 -9.81 -6.79
CA THR A 56 9.59 -11.06 -6.03
C THR A 56 8.72 -10.92 -4.79
N CYS A 57 8.85 -9.81 -4.06
CA CYS A 57 8.01 -9.54 -2.90
C CYS A 57 6.54 -9.30 -3.26
N LEU A 58 6.26 -8.58 -4.35
CA LEU A 58 4.90 -8.39 -4.83
C LEU A 58 4.24 -9.73 -5.19
N GLN A 59 4.95 -10.58 -5.92
CA GLN A 59 4.48 -11.91 -6.34
C GLN A 59 4.27 -12.84 -5.15
N GLY A 60 5.15 -12.78 -4.14
CA GLY A 60 4.98 -13.48 -2.87
C GLY A 60 3.86 -12.91 -1.98
N GLY A 61 3.23 -11.80 -2.38
CA GLY A 61 2.19 -11.13 -1.60
C GLY A 61 2.73 -10.39 -0.37
N ASP A 62 4.03 -10.13 -0.29
CA ASP A 62 4.60 -9.25 0.71
C ASP A 62 4.59 -7.81 0.21
N PHE A 63 3.41 -7.21 0.33
CA PHE A 63 3.17 -5.86 -0.14
C PHE A 63 3.96 -4.80 0.63
N THR A 64 4.25 -5.04 1.91
CA THR A 64 5.03 -4.12 2.74
C THR A 64 6.46 -4.02 2.22
N ARG A 65 7.11 -5.17 2.00
CA ARG A 65 8.46 -5.21 1.45
C ARG A 65 8.50 -4.70 0.01
N ALA A 66 7.54 -5.10 -0.82
CA ALA A 66 7.44 -4.62 -2.20
C ALA A 66 7.33 -3.09 -2.29
N ARG A 67 6.47 -2.47 -1.48
CA ARG A 67 6.37 -0.99 -1.41
C ARG A 67 7.67 -0.36 -0.97
N ARG A 68 8.31 -0.89 0.07
CA ARG A 68 9.52 -0.29 0.61
C ARG A 68 10.69 -0.32 -0.39
N VAL A 69 10.89 -1.45 -1.07
CA VAL A 69 11.94 -1.58 -2.10
C VAL A 69 11.65 -0.61 -3.26
N SER A 70 10.40 -0.54 -3.70
CA SER A 70 9.98 0.34 -4.80
C SER A 70 10.11 1.83 -4.45
N ALA A 71 9.76 2.22 -3.22
CA ALA A 71 9.99 3.58 -2.72
C ALA A 71 11.48 3.92 -2.68
N GLY A 72 12.30 3.01 -2.15
CA GLY A 72 13.75 3.18 -2.14
C GLY A 72 14.36 3.26 -3.55
N PHE A 73 13.78 2.61 -4.56
CA PHE A 73 14.16 2.80 -5.96
C PHE A 73 13.85 4.23 -6.41
N LEU A 74 12.62 4.71 -6.21
CA LEU A 74 12.19 6.04 -6.65
C LEU A 74 12.98 7.17 -5.98
N GLU A 75 13.40 6.97 -4.73
CA GLU A 75 14.23 7.92 -4.00
C GLU A 75 15.66 8.01 -4.54
N ARG A 76 16.28 6.85 -4.86
CA ARG A 76 17.68 6.79 -5.31
C ARG A 76 17.85 6.99 -6.82
N HIS A 77 16.85 6.55 -7.61
CA HIS A 77 16.90 6.49 -9.07
C HIS A 77 15.69 7.17 -9.72
N PRO A 78 15.34 8.43 -9.36
CA PRO A 78 14.10 9.09 -9.78
C PRO A 78 13.99 9.32 -11.30
N GLU A 79 15.12 9.50 -11.98
CA GLU A 79 15.18 9.77 -13.44
C GLU A 79 15.48 8.51 -14.28
N HIS A 80 15.59 7.34 -13.65
CA HIS A 80 15.87 6.09 -14.36
C HIS A 80 14.69 5.70 -15.27
N PRO A 81 14.92 5.12 -16.47
CA PRO A 81 13.84 4.69 -17.36
C PRO A 81 12.77 3.80 -16.69
N ASP A 82 13.22 2.92 -15.79
CA ASP A 82 12.32 2.02 -15.04
C ASP A 82 11.66 2.66 -13.80
N ALA A 83 11.85 3.96 -13.55
CA ALA A 83 11.13 4.67 -12.48
C ALA A 83 9.61 4.62 -12.69
N ASP A 84 9.17 4.44 -13.94
CA ASP A 84 7.79 4.15 -14.24
C ASP A 84 7.29 2.88 -13.54
N TYR A 85 7.96 1.76 -13.86
CA TYR A 85 7.68 0.45 -13.30
C TYR A 85 7.82 0.42 -11.77
N ALA A 86 8.80 1.11 -11.19
CA ALA A 86 8.94 1.21 -9.74
C ALA A 86 7.72 1.83 -9.06
N ALA A 87 7.17 2.94 -9.60
CA ALA A 87 5.97 3.53 -9.00
C ALA A 87 4.72 2.68 -9.25
N TYR A 88 4.66 1.96 -10.38
CA TYR A 88 3.63 0.94 -10.59
C TYR A 88 3.68 -0.14 -9.51
N LEU A 89 4.85 -0.74 -9.24
CA LEU A 89 5.04 -1.74 -8.18
C LEU A 89 4.63 -1.19 -6.81
N HIS A 90 5.04 0.05 -6.50
CA HIS A 90 4.66 0.72 -5.26
C HIS A 90 3.14 0.86 -5.11
N ALA A 91 2.47 1.42 -6.12
CA ALA A 91 1.04 1.64 -6.12
C ALA A 91 0.25 0.33 -6.08
N LEU A 92 0.66 -0.66 -6.86
CA LEU A 92 0.01 -1.97 -6.91
C LEU A 92 0.17 -2.73 -5.59
N ALA A 93 1.35 -2.69 -4.96
CA ALA A 93 1.55 -3.28 -3.66
C ALA A 93 0.67 -2.61 -2.59
N GLY A 94 0.52 -1.27 -2.64
CA GLY A 94 -0.39 -0.54 -1.76
C GLY A 94 -1.84 -0.98 -1.90
N PHE A 95 -2.31 -1.05 -3.14
CA PHE A 95 -3.63 -1.59 -3.43
C PHE A 95 -3.76 -3.04 -2.95
N GLY A 96 -2.75 -3.87 -3.19
CA GLY A 96 -2.69 -5.26 -2.75
C GLY A 96 -2.90 -5.39 -1.25
N ALA A 97 -2.16 -4.62 -0.46
CA ALA A 97 -2.27 -4.60 1.01
C ALA A 97 -3.69 -4.22 1.46
N TRP A 98 -4.23 -3.12 0.91
CA TRP A 98 -5.58 -2.66 1.25
C TRP A 98 -6.69 -3.62 0.81
N SER A 99 -6.51 -4.29 -0.32
CA SER A 99 -7.50 -5.20 -0.90
C SER A 99 -7.66 -6.51 -0.12
N ARG A 100 -6.70 -6.84 0.75
CA ARG A 100 -6.79 -8.02 1.60
C ARG A 100 -7.95 -7.88 2.60
N PRO A 101 -8.67 -8.98 2.89
CA PRO A 101 -9.54 -9.03 4.06
C PRO A 101 -8.73 -8.67 5.29
N SER A 102 -9.20 -7.69 6.05
CA SER A 102 -8.60 -7.27 7.30
C SER A 102 -9.70 -7.05 8.33
N VAL A 103 -9.39 -7.34 9.59
CA VAL A 103 -10.23 -7.00 10.75
C VAL A 103 -10.09 -5.53 11.18
N THR A 104 -9.42 -4.71 10.36
CA THR A 104 -9.26 -3.27 10.59
C THR A 104 -10.62 -2.56 10.67
N GLU A 105 -10.75 -1.66 11.64
CA GLU A 105 -11.92 -0.80 11.78
C GLU A 105 -12.22 -0.04 10.47
N PRO A 106 -13.52 0.15 10.11
CA PRO A 106 -13.87 0.77 8.83
C PRO A 106 -13.26 2.16 8.64
N GLU A 107 -13.11 2.96 9.70
CA GLU A 107 -12.48 4.28 9.67
C GLU A 107 -11.04 4.25 9.16
N ALA A 108 -10.24 3.30 9.64
CA ALA A 108 -8.85 3.14 9.20
C ALA A 108 -8.80 2.66 7.74
N ARG A 109 -9.70 1.75 7.34
CA ARG A 109 -9.82 1.28 5.96
C ARG A 109 -10.21 2.40 4.99
N ILE A 110 -11.10 3.30 5.39
CA ILE A 110 -11.49 4.51 4.63
C ILE A 110 -10.29 5.42 4.47
N GLY A 111 -9.58 5.71 5.56
CA GLY A 111 -8.41 6.59 5.55
C GLY A 111 -7.31 6.09 4.61
N GLU A 112 -6.99 4.79 4.69
CA GLU A 112 -6.03 4.14 3.80
C GLU A 112 -6.49 4.12 2.34
N GLY A 113 -7.74 3.72 2.09
CA GLY A 113 -8.31 3.68 0.74
C GLY A 113 -8.27 5.05 0.06
N ARG A 114 -8.60 6.13 0.78
CA ARG A 114 -8.51 7.50 0.26
C ARG A 114 -7.08 7.93 -0.04
N ARG A 115 -6.10 7.52 0.76
CA ARG A 115 -4.67 7.78 0.47
C ARG A 115 -4.23 7.08 -0.81
N LEU A 116 -4.53 5.78 -0.93
CA LEU A 116 -4.19 5.00 -2.12
C LEU A 116 -4.91 5.49 -3.38
N PHE A 117 -6.16 5.91 -3.26
CA PHE A 117 -6.90 6.50 -4.38
C PHE A 117 -6.18 7.74 -4.92
N ARG A 118 -5.71 8.63 -4.03
CA ARG A 118 -4.91 9.79 -4.43
C ARG A 118 -3.58 9.40 -5.05
N GLU A 119 -2.86 8.45 -4.44
CA GLU A 119 -1.58 7.95 -4.94
C GLU A 119 -1.71 7.43 -6.39
N ILE A 120 -2.69 6.56 -6.65
CA ILE A 120 -2.93 6.02 -8.00
C ILE A 120 -3.41 7.12 -8.95
N THR A 121 -4.28 8.03 -8.51
CA THR A 121 -4.74 9.15 -9.36
C THR A 121 -3.59 10.05 -9.79
N VAL A 122 -2.66 10.33 -8.88
CA VAL A 122 -1.45 11.11 -9.17
C VAL A 122 -0.60 10.38 -10.22
N TYR A 123 -0.35 9.08 -10.02
CA TYR A 123 0.38 8.27 -11.00
C TYR A 123 -0.25 8.32 -12.39
N LEU A 124 -1.57 8.07 -12.50
CA LEU A 124 -2.26 8.07 -13.80
C LEU A 124 -2.24 9.43 -14.50
N ARG A 125 -2.24 10.52 -13.72
CA ARG A 125 -2.18 11.90 -14.25
C ARG A 125 -0.76 12.26 -14.70
N GLU A 126 0.25 11.86 -13.94
CA GLU A 126 1.65 12.19 -14.22
C GLU A 126 2.26 11.30 -15.29
N ARG A 127 1.75 10.06 -15.45
CA ARG A 127 2.26 9.05 -16.38
C ARG A 127 1.14 8.48 -17.26
N PRO A 128 0.44 9.32 -18.03
CA PRO A 128 -0.74 8.89 -18.81
C PRO A 128 -0.41 7.94 -19.96
N LEU A 129 0.85 7.90 -20.42
CA LEU A 129 1.33 7.02 -21.50
C LEU A 129 2.03 5.77 -20.99
N SER A 130 2.04 5.53 -19.67
CA SER A 130 2.63 4.32 -19.11
C SER A 130 1.86 3.08 -19.56
N GLU A 131 2.59 2.01 -19.89
CA GLU A 131 2.01 0.69 -20.17
C GLU A 131 1.23 0.11 -18.96
N TYR A 132 1.49 0.62 -17.75
CA TYR A 132 0.85 0.15 -16.53
C TYR A 132 -0.46 0.87 -16.18
N VAL A 133 -0.86 1.89 -16.94
CA VAL A 133 -2.12 2.64 -16.75
C VAL A 133 -3.32 1.70 -16.76
N GLU A 134 -3.42 0.81 -17.74
CA GLU A 134 -4.54 -0.12 -17.86
C GLU A 134 -4.62 -1.11 -16.70
N ASN A 135 -3.47 -1.41 -16.08
CA ASN A 135 -3.43 -2.20 -14.87
C ASN A 135 -3.90 -1.40 -13.66
N LEU A 136 -3.54 -0.13 -13.49
CA LEU A 136 -3.87 0.64 -12.29
C LEU A 136 -5.28 1.27 -12.31
N ALA A 137 -5.79 1.70 -13.46
CA ALA A 137 -7.07 2.40 -13.54
C ALA A 137 -8.26 1.62 -12.93
N PRO A 138 -8.41 0.29 -13.16
CA PRO A 138 -9.49 -0.49 -12.53
C PRO A 138 -9.41 -0.54 -10.99
N ARG A 139 -8.23 -0.33 -10.40
CA ARG A 139 -8.07 -0.32 -8.93
C ARG A 139 -8.73 0.91 -8.30
N LEU A 140 -8.83 2.04 -9.00
CA LEU A 140 -9.57 3.20 -8.50
C LEU A 140 -11.05 2.90 -8.30
N VAL A 141 -11.66 2.13 -9.20
CA VAL A 141 -13.05 1.67 -9.06
C VAL A 141 -13.18 0.77 -7.84
N ARG A 142 -12.29 -0.22 -7.69
CA ARG A 142 -12.31 -1.11 -6.52
C ARG A 142 -12.08 -0.39 -5.19
N LEU A 143 -11.20 0.62 -5.17
CA LEU A 143 -11.00 1.48 -4.01
C LEU A 143 -12.27 2.26 -3.69
N ARG A 144 -12.92 2.83 -4.71
CA ARG A 144 -14.18 3.58 -4.53
C ARG A 144 -15.30 2.71 -3.96
N GLU A 145 -15.47 1.48 -4.46
CA GLU A 145 -16.43 0.51 -3.92
C GLU A 145 -16.11 0.21 -2.44
N GLY A 146 -14.89 -0.24 -2.14
CA GLY A 146 -14.57 -0.65 -0.76
C GLY A 146 -14.52 0.49 0.26
N ILE A 147 -14.27 1.74 -0.17
CA ILE A 147 -14.44 2.92 0.69
C ILE A 147 -15.93 3.15 0.99
N ALA A 148 -16.79 3.06 -0.03
CA ALA A 148 -18.22 3.23 0.15
C ALA A 148 -18.83 2.14 1.05
N ASP A 149 -18.40 0.88 0.87
CA ASP A 149 -18.80 -0.24 1.73
C ASP A 149 -18.43 0.00 3.19
N ALA A 150 -17.22 0.50 3.44
CA ALA A 150 -16.76 0.82 4.78
C ALA A 150 -17.57 1.97 5.40
N GLU A 151 -17.83 3.05 4.66
CA GLU A 151 -18.68 4.16 5.13
C GLU A 151 -20.12 3.69 5.43
N PHE A 152 -20.68 2.81 4.59
CA PHE A 152 -22.01 2.26 4.84
C PHE A 152 -22.03 1.31 6.04
N ALA A 153 -20.97 0.54 6.25
CA ALA A 153 -20.84 -0.29 7.46
C ALA A 153 -20.88 0.56 8.75
N LEU A 154 -20.31 1.77 8.72
CA LEU A 154 -20.43 2.74 9.81
C LEU A 154 -21.87 3.19 9.98
N ALA A 155 -22.57 3.57 8.90
CA ALA A 155 -23.98 3.97 8.96
C ALA A 155 -24.86 2.88 9.61
N ARG A 156 -24.70 1.63 9.20
CA ARG A 156 -25.41 0.48 9.79
C ARG A 156 -25.05 0.25 11.25
N ARG A 157 -23.79 0.48 11.64
CA ARG A 157 -23.34 0.32 13.03
C ARG A 157 -24.02 1.33 13.95
N GLU A 158 -24.12 2.58 13.53
CA GLU A 158 -24.79 3.62 14.31
C GLU A 158 -26.32 3.41 14.33
N HIS A 159 -26.92 2.95 13.23
CA HIS A 159 -28.32 2.55 13.23
C HIS A 159 -28.61 1.42 14.23
N ARG A 160 -27.78 0.36 14.27
CA ARG A 160 -27.90 -0.73 15.26
C ARG A 160 -27.73 -0.25 16.72
N ARG A 161 -27.02 0.85 16.93
CA ARG A 161 -26.86 1.47 18.26
C ARG A 161 -28.01 2.41 18.63
N GLY A 162 -28.94 2.67 17.71
CA GLY A 162 -30.07 3.57 17.92
C GLY A 162 -29.76 5.04 17.64
N ASP A 163 -28.54 5.39 17.20
CA ASP A 163 -28.19 6.76 16.79
C ASP A 163 -28.66 7.02 15.36
N ARG A 164 -29.98 7.23 15.22
CA ARG A 164 -30.63 7.49 13.93
C ARG A 164 -30.11 8.76 13.24
N PRO A 165 -29.90 9.90 13.92
CA PRO A 165 -29.35 11.10 13.28
C PRO A 165 -27.98 10.85 12.65
N LEU A 166 -27.08 10.18 13.37
CA LEU A 166 -25.74 9.89 12.85
C LEU A 166 -25.78 8.85 11.72
N ALA A 167 -26.62 7.82 11.85
CA ALA A 167 -26.82 6.83 10.79
C ALA A 167 -27.31 7.48 9.48
N ARG A 168 -28.30 8.37 9.57
CA ARG A 168 -28.82 9.14 8.43
C ARG A 168 -27.73 9.98 7.78
N ALA A 169 -27.00 10.77 8.56
CA ALA A 169 -25.93 11.63 8.04
C ALA A 169 -24.83 10.81 7.31
N ARG A 170 -24.48 9.64 7.83
CA ARG A 170 -23.53 8.72 7.18
C ARG A 170 -24.09 8.12 5.89
N ALA A 171 -25.35 7.70 5.87
CA ALA A 171 -25.97 7.15 4.67
C ALA A 171 -26.12 8.21 3.55
N GLU A 172 -26.52 9.43 3.89
CA GLU A 172 -26.54 10.58 2.98
C GLU A 172 -25.16 10.84 2.38
N TYR A 173 -24.10 10.80 3.20
CA TYR A 173 -22.73 10.93 2.73
C TYR A 173 -22.36 9.87 1.69
N VAL A 174 -22.74 8.61 1.90
CA VAL A 174 -22.46 7.54 0.93
C VAL A 174 -23.16 7.82 -0.41
N VAL A 175 -24.46 8.15 -0.37
CA VAL A 175 -25.23 8.47 -1.58
C VAL A 175 -24.64 9.67 -2.33
N GLN A 176 -24.27 10.73 -1.61
CA GLN A 176 -23.76 11.97 -2.20
C GLN A 176 -22.38 11.79 -2.84
N TYR A 177 -21.44 11.15 -2.13
CA TYR A 177 -20.03 11.12 -2.55
C TYR A 177 -19.66 9.85 -3.32
N TYR A 178 -20.48 8.79 -3.25
CA TYR A 178 -20.29 7.51 -3.91
C TYR A 178 -21.48 7.05 -4.78
N PRO A 179 -22.14 7.92 -5.60
CA PRO A 179 -23.44 7.64 -6.26
C PRO A 179 -23.46 6.53 -7.34
N ARG A 180 -22.41 5.71 -7.45
CA ARG A 180 -22.28 4.62 -8.44
C ARG A 180 -21.75 3.33 -7.84
N THR A 181 -21.76 3.22 -6.51
CA THR A 181 -21.34 2.02 -5.79
C THR A 181 -22.56 1.23 -5.33
N GLN A 182 -22.38 -0.07 -5.08
CA GLN A 182 -23.45 -0.89 -4.49
C GLN A 182 -23.87 -0.33 -3.12
N ALA A 183 -22.91 0.10 -2.31
CA ALA A 183 -23.16 0.71 -1.01
C ALA A 183 -24.05 1.97 -1.07
N ALA A 184 -24.04 2.74 -2.16
CA ALA A 184 -24.94 3.88 -2.31
C ALA A 184 -26.40 3.45 -2.50
N ALA A 185 -26.65 2.35 -3.21
CA ALA A 185 -27.99 1.78 -3.33
C ALA A 185 -28.48 1.26 -1.96
N ASP A 186 -27.63 0.54 -1.24
CA ASP A 186 -27.95 0.03 0.09
C ASP A 186 -28.15 1.17 1.11
N ALA A 187 -27.34 2.23 1.02
CA ALA A 187 -27.49 3.43 1.84
C ALA A 187 -28.81 4.16 1.56
N ALA A 188 -29.23 4.26 0.30
CA ALA A 188 -30.54 4.82 -0.05
C ALA A 188 -31.70 4.00 0.55
N GLN A 189 -31.58 2.67 0.61
CA GLN A 189 -32.56 1.81 1.29
C GLN A 189 -32.62 2.08 2.80
N LEU A 190 -31.45 2.21 3.45
CA LEU A 190 -31.40 2.56 4.87
C LEU A 190 -32.05 3.93 5.14
N LEU A 191 -31.88 4.91 4.25
CA LEU A 191 -32.53 6.23 4.38
C LEU A 191 -34.05 6.14 4.32
N MET A 192 -34.60 5.27 3.48
CA MET A 192 -36.05 5.02 3.43
C MET A 192 -36.54 4.39 4.74
N GLN A 193 -35.85 3.36 5.25
CA GLN A 193 -36.17 2.72 6.53
C GLN A 193 -36.16 3.73 7.69
N LEU A 194 -35.13 4.58 7.76
CA LEU A 194 -34.99 5.64 8.78
C LEU A 194 -36.03 6.77 8.65
N ALA A 195 -36.76 6.86 7.54
CA ALA A 195 -37.84 7.82 7.35
C ALA A 195 -39.20 7.28 7.85
N ASP A 196 -39.35 5.95 7.88
CA ASP A 196 -40.55 5.26 8.34
C ASP A 196 -40.55 4.97 9.86
N GLU A 197 -39.44 5.27 10.54
CA GLU A 197 -39.13 4.99 11.96
C GLU A 197 -39.19 6.20 12.90
#